data_AF-A0A9E3UB94-F1
#
_entry.id   AF-A0A9E3UB94-F1
#
_cell.length_a   1.000
_cell.length_b   1.000
_cell.length_c   1.000
_cell.angle_alpha   90.00
_cell.angle_beta   90.00
_cell.angle_gamma   90.00
#
_symmetry.space_group_name_H-M   'P 1'
#
loop_
_entity.id
_entity.type
_entity.pdbx_description
1 polymer ?
#
loop_
_entity_poly.entity_id
_entity_poly.type
_entity_poly.pdbx_seq_one_letter_code
_entity_poly.pdbx_strand_id
1 'polypeptide(L)'
;MSELPKGFVTASHAVLFQENEAVRCDVCAGALESAGSDDLDEGYDVHGSGLLVWTRGEERRYQEPPLCPACAAAIGVSALQRWEIEEEEG
;
A
#
# COMPACT_ATOMS: atom_id res chain seq x y z
N MET A 1 -35.15 22.64 -17.78
CA MET A 1 -34.34 22.05 -16.70
C MET A 1 -34.39 20.55 -16.88
N SER A 2 -33.43 19.99 -17.64
CA SER A 2 -33.40 18.56 -17.97
C SER A 2 -33.03 17.77 -16.72
N GLU A 3 -33.92 16.90 -16.26
CA GLU A 3 -33.63 15.96 -15.17
C GLU A 3 -32.60 14.94 -15.66
N LEU A 4 -31.46 14.85 -14.97
CA LEU A 4 -30.48 13.79 -15.19
C LEU A 4 -31.12 12.46 -14.75
N PRO A 5 -31.04 11.38 -15.54
CA PRO A 5 -31.58 10.10 -15.13
C PRO A 5 -30.88 9.62 -13.86
N LYS A 6 -31.66 9.31 -12.82
CA LYS A 6 -31.16 8.67 -11.60
C LYS A 6 -30.67 7.27 -11.97
N GLY A 7 -29.36 7.10 -12.10
CA GLY A 7 -28.75 5.78 -12.26
C GLY A 7 -28.94 4.94 -11.00
N PHE A 8 -29.26 3.65 -11.17
CA PHE A 8 -29.21 2.69 -10.07
C PHE A 8 -27.92 1.88 -10.17
N VAL A 9 -27.23 1.68 -9.05
CA VAL A 9 -26.08 0.78 -8.94
C VAL A 9 -26.60 -0.55 -8.41
N THR A 10 -26.26 -1.64 -9.07
CA THR A 10 -26.61 -3.01 -8.62
C THR A 10 -25.33 -3.75 -8.27
N ALA A 11 -25.22 -4.19 -7.02
CA ALA A 11 -24.20 -5.13 -6.57
C ALA A 11 -24.86 -6.50 -6.42
N SER A 12 -24.20 -7.55 -6.90
CA SER A 12 -24.65 -8.94 -6.74
C SER A 12 -23.58 -9.74 -6.00
N HIS A 13 -23.90 -10.99 -5.63
CA HIS A 13 -22.91 -11.90 -5.06
C HIS A 13 -21.72 -12.17 -5.97
N ALA A 14 -21.76 -11.81 -7.26
CA ALA A 14 -20.62 -11.89 -8.16
C ALA A 14 -19.41 -11.07 -7.67
N VAL A 15 -19.63 -9.99 -6.92
CA VAL A 15 -18.55 -9.16 -6.33
C VAL A 15 -17.70 -9.96 -5.33
N LEU A 16 -18.29 -10.95 -4.65
CA LEU A 16 -17.56 -11.80 -3.68
C LEU A 16 -16.59 -12.78 -4.35
N PHE A 17 -16.79 -13.07 -5.64
CA PHE A 17 -16.00 -14.03 -6.42
C PHE A 17 -15.21 -13.35 -7.53
N GLN A 18 -15.24 -12.02 -7.59
CA GLN A 18 -14.41 -11.28 -8.53
C GLN A 18 -12.95 -11.48 -8.12
N GLU A 19 -12.09 -11.79 -9.09
CA GLU A 19 -10.64 -11.84 -8.86
C GLU A 19 -10.23 -10.49 -8.26
N ASN A 20 -9.70 -10.53 -7.04
CA ASN A 20 -9.19 -9.33 -6.40
C ASN A 20 -8.03 -8.84 -7.27
N GLU A 21 -8.07 -7.57 -7.65
CA GLU A 21 -6.96 -6.98 -8.39
C GLU A 21 -5.69 -7.23 -7.59
N ALA A 22 -4.71 -7.89 -8.21
CA ALA A 22 -3.49 -8.30 -7.52
C ALA A 22 -2.87 -7.06 -6.87
N VAL A 23 -2.71 -7.10 -5.55
CA VAL A 23 -2.06 -6.02 -4.81
C VAL A 23 -0.63 -5.92 -5.34
N ARG A 24 -0.16 -4.72 -5.66
CA ARG A 24 1.18 -4.51 -6.21
C ARG A 24 2.01 -3.66 -5.26
N CYS A 25 3.31 -3.90 -5.23
CA CYS A 25 4.25 -3.04 -4.54
C CYS A 25 4.20 -1.65 -5.17
N ASP A 26 3.98 -0.61 -4.37
CA ASP A 26 3.90 0.77 -4.86
C ASP A 26 5.24 1.32 -5.39
N VAL A 27 6.35 0.65 -5.08
CA VAL A 27 7.70 1.08 -5.49
C VAL A 27 8.13 0.38 -6.78
N CYS A 28 8.03 -0.95 -6.84
CA CYS A 28 8.52 -1.73 -7.98
C CYS A 28 7.42 -2.28 -8.89
N ALA A 29 6.14 -2.05 -8.57
CA ALA A 29 4.95 -2.57 -9.25
C ALA A 29 4.86 -4.10 -9.34
N GLY A 30 5.74 -4.84 -8.63
CA GLY A 30 5.72 -6.28 -8.51
C GLY A 30 4.44 -6.76 -7.82
N ALA A 31 3.87 -7.87 -8.29
CA ALA A 31 2.71 -8.48 -7.66
C ALA A 31 3.07 -8.92 -6.23
N LEU A 32 2.19 -8.63 -5.29
CA LEU A 32 2.23 -9.12 -3.93
C LEU A 32 1.22 -10.25 -3.83
N GLU A 33 1.67 -11.40 -3.36
CA GLU A 33 0.73 -12.46 -3.01
C GLU A 33 -0.13 -11.94 -1.86
N SER A 34 -1.45 -12.02 -2.04
CA SER A 34 -2.39 -11.59 -1.01
C SER A 34 -2.11 -12.40 0.26
N ALA A 35 -1.91 -11.72 1.38
CA ALA A 35 -1.57 -12.26 2.71
C ALA A 35 -2.63 -13.23 3.33
N GLY A 36 -3.46 -13.86 2.51
CA GLY A 36 -4.49 -14.83 2.86
C GLY A 36 -4.32 -16.18 2.16
N SER A 37 -3.13 -16.51 1.63
CA SER A 37 -2.82 -17.92 1.38
C SER A 37 -2.68 -18.61 2.73
N ASP A 38 -3.65 -19.48 3.04
CA ASP A 38 -3.68 -20.39 4.21
C ASP A 38 -2.53 -21.41 4.17
N ASP A 39 -1.69 -21.35 3.14
CA ASP A 39 -0.40 -22.01 3.05
C ASP A 39 0.61 -21.20 3.90
N LEU A 40 0.75 -21.65 5.14
CA LEU A 40 1.88 -21.35 6.02
C LEU A 40 3.19 -21.84 5.36
N ASP A 41 3.59 -21.23 4.26
CA ASP A 41 4.92 -21.45 3.70
C ASP A 41 5.95 -20.79 4.62
N GLU A 42 7.05 -21.48 4.87
CA GLU A 42 8.12 -21.11 5.81
C GLU A 42 8.97 -19.93 5.27
N GLY A 43 8.33 -18.83 4.89
CA GLY A 43 8.95 -17.67 4.27
C GLY A 43 9.01 -16.47 5.20
N TYR A 44 10.21 -15.94 5.44
CA TYR A 44 10.42 -14.63 6.08
C TYR A 44 10.00 -13.43 5.20
N ASP A 45 9.22 -13.66 4.13
CA ASP A 45 8.72 -12.62 3.23
C ASP A 45 7.51 -11.91 3.85
N VAL A 46 7.78 -11.20 4.95
CA VAL A 46 6.79 -10.31 5.58
C VAL A 46 6.62 -9.09 4.70
N HIS A 47 5.46 -8.98 4.06
CA HIS A 47 5.05 -7.78 3.33
C HIS A 47 5.07 -6.57 4.26
N GLY A 48 5.66 -5.47 3.78
CA GLY A 48 5.71 -4.21 4.51
C GLY A 48 4.64 -3.23 4.02
N SER A 49 4.43 -2.16 4.78
CA SER A 49 3.71 -0.97 4.33
C SER A 49 4.61 0.27 4.45
N GLY A 50 4.48 1.18 3.50
CA GLY A 50 5.04 2.53 3.62
C GLY A 50 4.09 3.45 4.39
N LEU A 51 4.50 4.70 4.60
CA LEU A 51 3.62 5.77 5.08
C LEU A 51 3.85 7.03 4.25
N LEU A 52 2.87 7.37 3.42
CA LEU A 52 2.84 8.63 2.69
C LEU A 52 1.99 9.63 3.46
N VAL A 53 2.61 10.73 3.87
CA VAL A 53 1.94 11.83 4.57
C VAL A 53 1.88 13.04 3.65
N TRP A 54 0.67 13.49 3.34
CA TRP A 54 0.44 14.74 2.63
C TRP A 54 -0.15 15.77 3.58
N THR A 55 0.39 16.99 3.54
CA THR A 55 -0.07 18.10 4.36
C THR A 55 -0.40 19.32 3.49
N ARG A 56 -1.53 19.97 3.76
CA ARG A 56 -1.91 21.25 3.12
C ARG A 56 -2.67 22.12 4.10
N GLY A 57 -2.02 23.18 4.59
CA GLY A 57 -2.58 23.97 5.69
C GLY A 57 -2.78 23.09 6.92
N GLU A 58 -4.02 23.00 7.40
CA GLU A 58 -4.39 22.12 8.52
C GLU A 58 -4.76 20.69 8.08
N GLU A 59 -4.89 20.44 6.77
CA GLU A 59 -5.24 19.12 6.27
C GLU A 59 -4.04 18.18 6.31
N ARG A 60 -4.25 16.97 6.85
CA ARG A 60 -3.29 15.87 6.84
C ARG A 60 -3.97 14.62 6.29
N ARG A 61 -3.36 14.01 5.27
CA ARG A 61 -3.78 12.72 4.73
C ARG A 61 -2.66 11.71 4.86
N TYR A 62 -3.04 10.50 5.22
CA TYR A 62 -2.17 9.36 5.41
C TYR A 62 -2.57 8.28 4.42
N GLN A 63 -1.58 7.69 3.74
CA GLN A 63 -1.77 6.49 2.94
C GLN A 63 -0.71 5.48 3.35
N GLU A 64 -1.11 4.22 3.52
CA GLU A 64 -0.24 3.10 3.84
C GLU A 64 -0.08 2.21 2.61
N PRO A 65 0.77 2.60 1.64
CA PRO A 65 0.94 1.82 0.42
C PRO A 65 1.62 0.48 0.70
N PRO A 66 1.18 -0.61 0.03
CA PRO A 66 1.76 -1.92 0.22
C PRO A 66 3.14 -2.02 -0.45
N LEU A 67 4.08 -2.69 0.22
CA LEU A 67 5.46 -2.87 -0.24
C LEU A 67 5.86 -4.34 -0.23
N CYS A 68 6.67 -4.75 -1.21
CA CYS A 68 7.35 -6.04 -1.12
C CYS A 68 8.46 -5.98 -0.03
N PRO A 69 8.88 -7.13 0.52
CA PRO A 69 9.90 -7.20 1.57
C PRO A 69 11.21 -6.47 1.21
N ALA A 70 11.68 -6.62 -0.03
CA ALA A 70 12.87 -5.94 -0.52
C ALA A 70 12.74 -4.40 -0.53
N CYS A 71 11.61 -3.87 -1.02
CA CYS A 71 11.38 -2.42 -1.06
C CYS A 71 11.17 -1.83 0.34
N ALA A 72 10.45 -2.54 1.21
CA ALA A 72 10.27 -2.13 2.61
C ALA A 72 11.61 -2.03 3.34
N ALA A 73 12.46 -3.06 3.22
CA ALA A 73 13.79 -3.07 3.83
C ALA A 73 14.69 -1.96 3.27
N ALA A 74 14.73 -1.78 1.94
CA ALA A 74 15.55 -0.75 1.31
C ALA A 74 15.18 0.67 1.77
N ILE A 75 13.87 0.96 1.87
CA ILE A 75 13.37 2.26 2.37
C ILE A 75 13.74 2.43 3.85
N GLY A 76 13.47 1.42 4.69
CA GLY A 76 13.75 1.49 6.12
C GLY A 76 15.22 1.73 6.42
N VAL A 77 16.11 0.96 5.78
CA VAL A 77 17.57 1.12 5.93
C VAL A 77 18.03 2.49 5.43
N SER A 78 17.53 2.94 4.28
CA SER A 78 17.90 4.26 3.74
C SER A 78 17.44 5.41 4.63
N ALA A 79 16.29 5.28 5.30
CA ALA A 79 15.80 6.28 6.25
C ALA A 79 16.67 6.35 7.50
N LEU A 80 17.02 5.19 8.08
CA LEU A 80 17.91 5.10 9.24
C LEU A 80 19.28 5.72 8.96
N GLN A 81 19.88 5.40 7.80
CA GLN A 81 21.17 5.98 7.39
C GLN A 81 21.13 7.51 7.26
N ARG A 82 20.01 8.08 6.80
CA ARG A 82 19.89 9.55 6.73
C ARG A 82 19.82 10.19 8.10
N TRP A 83 19.14 9.55 9.05
CA TRP A 83 19.10 10.05 10.42
C TRP A 83 20.46 9.98 11.11
N GLU A 84 21.24 8.92 10.89
CA GLU A 84 22.61 8.83 11.41
C GLU A 84 23.51 9.95 10.86
N ILE A 85 23.34 10.36 9.60
CA ILE A 85 24.10 11.47 8.99
C ILE A 85 23.72 12.82 9.63
N GLU A 86 22.44 13.04 9.94
CA GLU A 86 21.99 14.29 10.59
C GLU A 86 22.52 14.44 12.03
N GLU A 87 22.83 13.34 12.73
CA GLU A 87 23.38 13.37 14.09
C GLU A 87 24.89 13.68 14.15
N GLU A 88 25.66 13.41 13.08
CA GLU A 88 27.12 13.65 13.03
C GLU A 88 27.49 15.11 12.68
N GLU A 89 26.57 15.87 12.08
CA GLU A 89 26.77 17.29 11.71
C GLU A 89 26.31 18.30 12.79
N GLY A 90 25.99 17.81 14.00
CA GLY A 90 25.51 18.60 15.16
C GLY A 90 26.55 18.91 16.23
#